data_AF-A0ABD5N7U7-F1
#
_entry.id   AF-A0ABD5N7U7-F1
#
_cell.length_a   1.000
_cell.length_b   1.000
_cell.length_c   1.000
_cell.angle_alpha   90.00
_cell.angle_beta   90.00
_cell.angle_gamma   90.00
#
_symmetry.space_group_name_H-M   'P 1'
#
loop_
_entity.id
_entity.type
_entity.pdbx_description
1 polymer ?
#
loop_
_entity_poly.entity_id
_entity_poly.type
_entity_poly.pdbx_seq_one_letter_code
_entity_poly.pdbx_strand_id
1 'polypeptide(L)'
;MGKKQASLDPSVLKPAFLAMLAAILIFGASSKTVRDSVKDISWDGIPWASIDPGAAIYNATVAVTLLSAYTILFLAAYKKIQGKKLKYGDDLKAAIIFTVIALAMTYPLLLVYTSHVPGDGRDSIKSMWNLWTAKERITRSHDPYHTDMIFHPQGTSLILDSYPLLAGIISIPAQSLSGLIPAYNTMMLLALIWSAFGAYKLTEYLTKDRNTAIICGLAFGFSPYH
;
A
#
# COMPACT_ATOMS: atom_id res chain seq x y z
N MET A 1 15.04 -35.33 10.71
CA MET A 1 16.01 -34.26 11.04
C MET A 1 15.24 -32.95 11.22
N GLY A 2 14.91 -32.60 12.46
CA GLY A 2 14.15 -31.39 12.78
C GLY A 2 15.02 -30.14 12.62
N LYS A 3 14.70 -29.29 11.65
CA LYS A 3 15.28 -27.94 11.57
C LYS A 3 14.73 -27.15 12.75
N LYS A 4 15.57 -26.80 13.73
CA LYS A 4 15.25 -25.75 14.70
C LYS A 4 14.92 -24.48 13.92
N GLN A 5 13.64 -24.11 13.85
CA GLN A 5 13.22 -22.79 13.38
C GLN A 5 13.88 -21.75 14.29
N ALA A 6 14.76 -20.94 13.71
CA ALA A 6 15.36 -19.82 14.41
C ALA A 6 14.28 -18.74 14.58
N SER A 7 13.56 -18.77 15.69
CA SER A 7 12.74 -17.67 16.15
C SER A 7 13.66 -16.49 16.45
N LEU A 8 13.63 -15.44 15.64
CA LEU A 8 14.27 -14.18 15.99
C LEU A 8 13.50 -13.56 17.17
N ASP A 9 14.25 -13.19 18.20
CA ASP A 9 13.72 -12.64 19.45
C ASP A 9 12.91 -11.35 19.16
N PRO A 10 11.66 -11.22 19.66
CA PRO A 10 10.88 -9.99 19.63
C PRO A 10 11.65 -8.75 20.09
N SER A 11 12.72 -8.94 20.90
CA SER A 11 13.67 -7.91 21.30
C SER A 11 14.43 -7.25 20.14
N VAL A 12 14.44 -7.82 18.92
CA VAL A 12 15.14 -7.27 17.74
C VAL A 12 14.19 -6.54 16.77
N LEU A 13 12.98 -7.08 16.58
CA LEU A 13 11.98 -6.49 15.67
C LEU A 13 11.38 -5.19 16.22
N LYS A 14 11.13 -5.15 17.54
CA LYS A 14 10.59 -3.97 18.22
C LYS A 14 11.52 -2.74 18.13
N PRO A 15 12.83 -2.81 18.42
CA PRO A 15 13.72 -1.65 18.27
C PRO A 15 13.98 -1.25 16.82
N ALA A 16 13.99 -2.17 15.85
CA ALA A 16 14.11 -1.80 14.44
C ALA A 16 12.90 -0.97 13.96
N PHE A 17 11.69 -1.34 14.41
CA PHE A 17 10.47 -0.58 14.14
C PHE A 17 10.42 0.74 14.92
N LEU A 18 10.84 0.76 16.18
CA LEU A 18 10.98 1.99 16.96
C LEU A 18 12.04 2.94 16.35
N ALA A 19 13.11 2.43 15.76
CA ALA A 19 14.09 3.23 15.04
C ALA A 19 13.50 3.83 13.75
N MET A 20 12.66 3.06 13.03
CA MET A 20 11.90 3.56 11.89
C MET A 20 10.91 4.66 12.28
N LEU A 21 10.14 4.47 13.36
CA LEU A 21 9.23 5.48 13.93
C LEU A 21 9.97 6.71 14.47
N ALA A 22 11.13 6.52 15.11
CA ALA A 22 11.97 7.61 15.60
C ALA A 22 12.52 8.44 14.43
N ALA A 23 12.94 7.81 13.34
CA ALA A 23 13.33 8.51 12.12
C ALA A 23 12.16 9.33 11.53
N ILE A 24 10.93 8.80 11.57
CA ILE A 24 9.70 9.51 11.15
C ILE A 24 9.42 10.74 12.05
N LEU A 25 9.57 10.62 13.38
CA LEU A 25 9.38 11.73 14.32
C LEU A 25 10.45 12.82 14.17
N ILE A 26 11.68 12.44 13.84
CA ILE A 26 12.79 13.36 13.58
C ILE A 26 12.55 14.16 12.29
N PHE A 27 11.89 13.58 11.28
CA PHE A 27 11.68 14.21 9.97
C PHE A 27 10.29 14.83 9.73
N GLY A 28 9.26 14.53 10.55
CA GLY A 28 7.87 14.81 10.12
C GLY A 28 6.83 15.33 11.14
N ALA A 29 7.06 15.33 12.46
CA ALA A 29 5.98 15.74 13.38
C ALA A 29 6.47 16.43 14.67
N SER A 30 6.38 17.75 14.71
CA SER A 30 6.51 18.57 15.93
C SER A 30 5.26 18.46 16.85
N SER A 31 4.19 17.81 16.40
CA SER A 31 2.91 17.76 17.11
C SER A 31 2.92 16.80 18.31
N LYS A 32 2.59 17.31 19.49
CA LYS A 32 2.42 16.55 20.75
C LYS A 32 1.39 15.40 20.58
N THR A 33 0.38 15.61 19.74
CA THR A 33 -0.70 14.65 19.45
C THR A 33 -0.18 13.36 18.82
N VAL A 34 0.73 13.42 17.84
CA VAL A 34 1.33 12.23 17.21
C VAL A 34 2.15 11.44 18.22
N ARG A 35 2.88 12.15 19.09
CA ARG A 35 3.72 11.56 20.13
C ARG A 35 2.90 10.82 21.18
N ASP A 36 1.71 11.30 21.48
CA ASP A 36 0.80 10.67 22.43
C ASP A 36 0.04 9.50 21.78
N SER A 37 -0.37 9.61 20.51
CA SER A 37 -0.95 8.49 19.76
C SER A 37 0.00 7.29 19.61
N VAL A 38 1.31 7.50 19.48
CA VAL A 38 2.31 6.41 19.42
C VAL A 38 2.48 5.71 20.78
N LYS A 39 2.30 6.43 21.89
CA LYS A 39 2.39 5.84 23.24
C LYS A 39 1.19 4.96 23.57
N ASP A 40 0.03 5.29 22.98
CA ASP A 40 -1.22 4.55 23.17
C ASP A 40 -1.34 3.31 22.27
N ILE A 41 -0.36 3.03 21.40
CA ILE A 41 -0.31 1.78 20.63
C ILE A 41 -0.12 0.62 21.60
N SER A 42 -1.17 -0.18 21.83
CA SER A 42 -1.08 -1.40 22.64
C SER A 42 -0.32 -2.48 21.87
N TRP A 43 0.86 -2.84 22.35
CA TRP A 43 1.75 -3.80 21.69
C TRP A 43 1.38 -5.27 21.94
N ASP A 44 0.43 -5.51 22.84
CA ASP A 44 0.06 -6.84 23.36
C ASP A 44 -0.91 -7.61 22.45
N GLY A 45 -1.51 -6.94 21.45
CA GLY A 45 -2.41 -7.54 20.46
C GLY A 45 -1.73 -8.01 19.16
N ILE A 46 -0.43 -7.72 18.99
CA ILE A 46 0.33 -8.15 17.81
C ILE A 46 0.81 -9.57 18.07
N PRO A 47 0.52 -10.54 17.18
CA PRO A 47 0.82 -11.94 17.44
C PRO A 47 2.28 -12.25 17.11
N TRP A 48 3.22 -11.54 17.76
CA TRP A 48 4.66 -11.67 17.57
C TRP A 48 5.14 -13.12 17.66
N ALA A 49 4.52 -13.91 18.52
CA ALA A 49 4.84 -15.31 18.76
C ALA A 49 4.32 -16.27 17.67
N SER A 50 3.36 -15.86 16.83
CA SER A 50 2.78 -16.71 15.77
C SER A 50 3.27 -16.38 14.36
N ILE A 51 4.10 -15.35 14.20
CA ILE A 51 4.65 -14.95 12.91
C ILE A 51 5.89 -15.82 12.65
N ASP A 52 5.76 -16.78 11.74
CA ASP A 52 6.91 -17.57 11.28
C ASP A 52 7.95 -16.64 10.61
N PRO A 53 9.22 -16.64 11.05
CA PRO A 53 10.25 -15.78 10.49
C PRO A 53 10.48 -15.98 8.99
N GLY A 54 10.36 -17.23 8.50
CA GLY A 54 10.46 -17.53 7.08
C GLY A 54 9.33 -16.91 6.28
N ALA A 55 8.10 -17.02 6.77
CA ALA A 55 6.93 -16.38 6.20
C ALA A 55 7.03 -14.85 6.23
N ALA A 56 7.56 -14.24 7.30
CA ALA A 56 7.73 -12.80 7.40
C ALA A 56 8.74 -12.26 6.37
N ILE A 57 9.88 -12.94 6.18
CA ILE A 57 10.86 -12.57 5.16
C ILE A 57 10.26 -12.72 3.75
N TYR A 58 9.53 -13.80 3.51
CA TYR A 58 8.83 -14.01 2.24
C TYR A 58 7.81 -12.89 1.99
N ASN A 59 6.98 -12.56 2.99
CA ASN A 59 5.97 -11.50 2.92
C ASN A 59 6.61 -10.14 2.61
N ALA A 60 7.67 -9.78 3.33
CA ALA A 60 8.41 -8.54 3.08
C ALA A 60 9.04 -8.52 1.69
N THR A 61 9.59 -9.65 1.22
CA THR A 61 10.19 -9.78 -0.11
C THR A 61 9.14 -9.57 -1.22
N VAL A 62 7.98 -10.21 -1.11
CA VAL A 62 6.87 -10.06 -2.05
C VAL A 62 6.38 -8.61 -2.06
N ALA A 63 6.17 -8.01 -0.88
CA ALA A 63 5.73 -6.62 -0.75
C ALA A 63 6.72 -5.64 -1.41
N VAL A 64 8.01 -5.73 -1.07
CA VAL A 64 9.05 -4.85 -1.62
C VAL A 64 9.19 -5.04 -3.13
N THR A 65 9.12 -6.28 -3.63
CA THR A 65 9.21 -6.57 -5.07
C THR A 65 8.06 -5.94 -5.83
N LEU A 66 6.82 -6.14 -5.37
CA LEU A 66 5.65 -5.57 -6.03
C LEU A 66 5.67 -4.03 -5.96
N LEU A 67 5.89 -3.45 -4.77
CA LEU A 67 5.94 -1.99 -4.59
C LEU A 67 7.03 -1.34 -5.44
N SER A 68 8.24 -1.90 -5.45
CA SER A 68 9.33 -1.36 -6.28
C SER A 68 9.02 -1.48 -7.77
N ALA A 69 8.45 -2.59 -8.24
CA ALA A 69 8.05 -2.75 -9.63
C ALA A 69 7.02 -1.70 -10.07
N TYR A 70 5.95 -1.51 -9.28
CA TYR A 70 4.93 -0.51 -9.57
C TYR A 70 5.46 0.93 -9.46
N THR A 71 6.32 1.23 -8.49
CA THR A 71 6.94 2.56 -8.40
C THR A 71 7.87 2.83 -9.58
N ILE A 72 8.64 1.85 -10.05
CA ILE A 72 9.50 2.00 -11.24
C ILE A 72 8.65 2.24 -12.49
N LEU A 73 7.59 1.44 -12.68
CA LEU A 73 6.66 1.62 -13.80
C LEU A 73 5.98 2.99 -13.75
N PHE A 74 5.55 3.41 -12.57
CA PHE A 74 4.98 4.74 -12.35
C PHE A 74 5.97 5.85 -12.72
N LEU A 75 7.21 5.80 -12.21
CA LEU A 75 8.23 6.80 -12.52
C LEU A 75 8.59 6.81 -14.02
N ALA A 76 8.61 5.65 -14.68
CA ALA A 76 8.85 5.54 -16.12
C ALA A 76 7.70 6.16 -16.94
N ALA A 77 6.45 5.86 -16.58
CA ALA A 77 5.27 6.47 -17.19
C ALA A 77 5.23 7.98 -16.94
N TYR A 78 5.50 8.39 -15.70
CA TYR A 78 5.55 9.79 -15.29
C TYR A 78 6.61 10.57 -16.08
N LYS A 79 7.80 10.00 -16.27
CA LYS A 79 8.87 10.57 -17.11
C LYS A 79 8.43 10.70 -18.57
N LYS A 80 7.74 9.71 -19.12
CA LYS A 80 7.22 9.75 -20.49
C LYS A 80 6.23 10.91 -20.66
N ILE A 81 5.39 11.17 -19.67
CA ILE A 81 4.39 12.25 -19.69
C ILE A 81 5.04 13.64 -19.53
N GLN A 82 6.01 13.79 -18.63
CA GLN A 82 6.61 15.10 -18.29
C GLN A 82 7.79 15.53 -19.20
N GLY A 83 8.32 14.63 -20.03
CA GLY A 83 9.49 14.92 -20.86
C GLY A 83 10.80 15.09 -20.06
N LYS A 84 11.87 15.57 -20.72
CA LYS A 84 13.27 15.58 -20.20
C LYS A 84 13.54 16.52 -18.98
N LYS A 85 12.54 17.15 -18.36
CA LYS A 85 12.72 18.19 -17.32
C LYS A 85 12.70 17.70 -15.86
N LEU A 86 12.83 16.40 -15.59
CA LEU A 86 12.77 15.89 -14.20
C LEU A 86 14.08 16.12 -13.42
N LYS A 87 13.97 16.76 -12.23
CA LYS A 87 14.99 16.73 -11.18
C LYS A 87 14.76 15.51 -10.28
N TYR A 88 15.32 14.37 -10.68
CA TYR A 88 15.06 13.03 -10.10
C TYR A 88 15.33 12.91 -8.59
N GLY A 89 16.31 13.66 -8.07
CA GLY A 89 16.80 13.47 -6.71
C GLY A 89 15.77 13.80 -5.61
N ASP A 90 14.88 14.75 -5.86
CA ASP A 90 13.98 15.25 -4.81
C ASP A 90 12.59 14.60 -4.88
N ASP A 91 12.08 14.33 -6.08
CA ASP A 91 10.84 13.57 -6.26
C ASP A 91 10.99 12.13 -5.75
N LEU A 92 12.17 11.53 -5.92
CA LEU A 92 12.47 10.20 -5.37
C LEU A 92 12.49 10.21 -3.84
N LYS A 93 13.05 11.25 -3.21
CA LYS A 93 13.02 11.40 -1.75
C LYS A 93 11.59 11.48 -1.24
N ALA A 94 10.73 12.29 -1.87
CA ALA A 94 9.33 12.39 -1.50
C ALA A 94 8.61 11.03 -1.61
N ALA A 95 8.80 10.31 -2.72
CA ALA A 95 8.21 8.98 -2.91
C ALA A 95 8.69 7.97 -1.84
N ILE A 96 9.97 8.00 -1.46
CA ILE A 96 10.51 7.16 -0.38
C ILE A 96 9.84 7.52 0.95
N ILE A 97 9.76 8.81 1.29
CA ILE A 97 9.12 9.28 2.53
C ILE A 97 7.66 8.78 2.60
N PHE A 98 6.88 8.96 1.53
CA PHE A 98 5.50 8.49 1.48
C PHE A 98 5.39 6.97 1.59
N THR A 99 6.31 6.22 0.98
CA THR A 99 6.34 4.75 1.09
C THR A 99 6.60 4.32 2.52
N VAL A 100 7.61 4.90 3.18
CA VAL A 100 7.96 4.56 4.57
C VAL A 100 6.78 4.85 5.51
N ILE A 101 6.09 5.97 5.32
CA ILE A 101 4.95 6.35 6.16
C ILE A 101 3.75 5.43 5.90
N ALA A 102 3.46 5.09 4.65
CA ALA A 102 2.40 4.13 4.33
C ALA A 102 2.65 2.77 4.98
N LEU A 103 3.89 2.28 4.97
CA LEU A 103 4.27 1.03 5.63
C LEU A 103 4.19 1.11 7.16
N ALA A 104 4.55 2.27 7.74
CA ALA A 104 4.42 2.49 9.18
C ALA A 104 2.96 2.52 9.63
N MET A 105 2.07 3.16 8.87
CA MET A 105 0.64 3.26 9.18
C MET A 105 -0.09 1.95 8.99
N THR A 106 0.31 1.15 8.01
CA THR A 106 -0.30 -0.16 7.73
C THR A 106 0.32 -1.28 8.54
N TYR A 107 1.24 -0.99 9.46
CA TYR A 107 1.79 -1.99 10.36
C TYR A 107 0.67 -2.72 11.14
N PRO A 108 0.65 -4.06 11.24
CA PRO A 108 1.71 -5.04 10.92
C PRO A 108 1.65 -5.68 9.52
N LEU A 109 1.00 -5.06 8.53
CA LEU A 109 0.70 -5.65 7.22
C LEU A 109 1.90 -6.31 6.52
N LEU A 110 3.10 -5.70 6.56
CA LEU A 110 4.30 -6.27 5.95
C LEU A 110 4.66 -7.66 6.46
N LEU A 111 4.35 -7.97 7.72
CA LEU A 111 4.68 -9.24 8.35
C LEU A 111 3.71 -10.35 7.94
N VAL A 112 2.50 -9.98 7.51
CA VAL A 112 1.40 -10.88 7.15
C VAL A 112 0.86 -10.64 5.73
N TYR A 113 1.70 -10.07 4.87
CA TYR A 113 1.33 -9.49 3.57
C TYR A 113 0.60 -10.43 2.61
N THR A 114 0.85 -11.74 2.70
CA THR A 114 0.27 -12.73 1.80
C THR A 114 -0.93 -13.46 2.38
N SER A 115 -1.15 -13.34 3.69
CA SER A 115 -2.17 -14.10 4.41
C SER A 115 -3.30 -13.24 4.95
N HIS A 116 -3.04 -11.96 5.24
CA HIS A 116 -4.01 -11.07 5.86
C HIS A 116 -4.22 -9.82 5.03
N VAL A 117 -5.37 -9.21 5.25
CA VAL A 117 -5.81 -7.99 4.59
C VAL A 117 -6.17 -6.96 5.67
N PRO A 118 -5.82 -5.68 5.50
CA PRO A 118 -6.19 -4.63 6.46
C PRO A 118 -7.70 -4.45 6.59
N GLY A 119 -8.14 -4.05 7.79
CA GLY A 119 -9.55 -3.81 8.11
C GLY A 119 -10.26 -5.03 8.71
N ASP A 120 -11.58 -4.93 8.85
CA ASP A 120 -12.43 -5.95 9.48
C ASP A 120 -12.96 -7.01 8.49
N GLY A 121 -12.44 -7.01 7.26
CA GLY A 121 -12.81 -7.96 6.21
C GLY A 121 -14.02 -7.55 5.37
N ARG A 122 -14.87 -6.62 5.81
CA ARG A 122 -16.15 -6.36 5.12
C ARG A 122 -15.93 -5.66 3.77
N ASP A 123 -15.33 -4.48 3.80
CA ASP A 123 -15.09 -3.70 2.59
C ASP A 123 -13.93 -4.24 1.75
N SER A 124 -12.97 -4.89 2.42
CA SER A 124 -11.80 -5.48 1.77
C SER A 124 -12.17 -6.70 0.94
N ILE A 125 -13.11 -7.55 1.37
CA ILE A 125 -13.61 -8.66 0.56
C ILE A 125 -14.28 -8.15 -0.72
N LYS A 126 -15.13 -7.11 -0.65
CA LYS A 126 -15.76 -6.53 -1.85
C LYS A 126 -14.72 -5.94 -2.79
N SER A 127 -13.73 -5.25 -2.25
CA SER A 127 -12.65 -4.67 -3.03
C SER A 127 -11.76 -5.72 -3.70
N MET A 128 -11.45 -6.82 -3.00
CA MET A 128 -10.75 -7.97 -3.58
C MET A 128 -11.57 -8.63 -4.69
N TRP A 129 -12.88 -8.80 -4.48
CA TRP A 129 -13.78 -9.33 -5.50
C TRP A 129 -13.77 -8.44 -6.75
N ASN A 130 -13.83 -7.11 -6.59
CA ASN A 130 -13.72 -6.17 -7.71
C ASN A 130 -12.41 -6.37 -8.52
N LEU A 131 -11.27 -6.50 -7.85
CA LEU A 131 -9.99 -6.73 -8.53
C LEU A 131 -9.97 -8.07 -9.27
N TRP A 132 -10.49 -9.12 -8.63
CA TRP A 132 -10.57 -10.45 -9.21
C TRP A 132 -11.51 -10.49 -10.42
N THR A 133 -12.70 -9.91 -10.32
CA THR A 133 -13.67 -9.83 -11.42
C THR A 133 -13.10 -9.07 -12.60
N ALA A 134 -12.38 -7.98 -12.37
CA ALA A 134 -11.68 -7.26 -13.44
C ALA A 134 -10.69 -8.17 -14.18
N LYS A 135 -9.84 -8.90 -13.46
CA LYS A 135 -8.91 -9.86 -14.06
C LYS A 135 -9.65 -10.95 -14.84
N GLU A 136 -10.67 -11.56 -14.24
CA GLU A 136 -11.40 -12.67 -14.85
C GLU A 136 -12.09 -12.24 -16.14
N ARG A 137 -12.83 -11.13 -16.10
CA ARG A 137 -13.59 -10.63 -17.26
C ARG A 137 -12.67 -10.16 -18.38
N ILE A 138 -11.58 -9.45 -18.07
CA ILE A 138 -10.60 -8.99 -19.06
C ILE A 138 -9.87 -10.17 -19.71
N THR A 139 -9.40 -11.14 -18.91
CA THR A 139 -8.63 -12.28 -19.43
C THR A 139 -9.49 -13.20 -20.32
N ARG A 140 -10.81 -13.21 -20.09
CA ARG A 140 -11.78 -13.99 -20.88
C ARG A 140 -12.48 -13.18 -21.97
N SER A 141 -12.05 -11.93 -22.21
CA SER A 141 -12.64 -11.02 -23.20
C SER A 141 -14.16 -10.82 -23.04
N HIS A 142 -14.65 -10.84 -21.79
CA HIS A 142 -16.02 -10.49 -21.46
C HIS A 142 -16.15 -9.00 -21.12
N ASP A 143 -17.39 -8.50 -21.07
CA ASP A 143 -17.66 -7.16 -20.57
C ASP A 143 -17.16 -7.03 -19.12
N PRO A 144 -16.19 -6.14 -18.84
CA PRO A 144 -15.66 -5.94 -17.50
C PRO A 144 -16.68 -5.34 -16.53
N TYR A 145 -17.77 -4.74 -17.03
CA TYR A 145 -18.81 -4.11 -16.23
C TYR A 145 -20.06 -4.97 -16.07
N HIS A 146 -20.03 -6.24 -16.46
CA HIS A 146 -21.16 -7.14 -16.26
C HIS A 146 -20.77 -8.32 -15.38
N THR A 147 -21.68 -8.73 -14.50
CA THR A 147 -21.51 -9.95 -13.71
C THR A 147 -22.80 -10.76 -13.59
N ASP A 148 -22.67 -12.07 -13.76
CA ASP A 148 -23.75 -13.06 -13.62
C ASP A 148 -23.81 -13.62 -12.18
N MET A 149 -22.80 -13.29 -11.36
CA MET A 149 -22.66 -13.83 -9.99
C MET A 149 -23.56 -13.11 -8.99
N ILE A 150 -23.97 -11.87 -9.30
CA ILE A 150 -24.87 -11.07 -8.48
C ILE A 150 -26.23 -11.06 -9.17
N PHE A 151 -27.29 -11.37 -8.41
CA PHE A 151 -28.66 -11.56 -8.93
C PHE A 151 -28.76 -12.66 -9.99
N HIS A 152 -28.12 -13.81 -9.75
CA HIS A 152 -28.26 -14.97 -10.61
C HIS A 152 -29.74 -15.43 -10.71
N PRO A 153 -30.26 -15.78 -11.90
CA PRO A 153 -29.58 -15.87 -13.20
C PRO A 153 -29.55 -14.58 -14.05
N GLN A 154 -30.22 -13.52 -13.65
CA GLN A 154 -30.38 -12.31 -14.47
C GLN A 154 -29.07 -11.51 -14.60
N GLY A 155 -28.18 -11.60 -13.62
CA GLY A 155 -26.96 -10.81 -13.58
C GLY A 155 -27.23 -9.33 -13.30
N THR A 156 -26.16 -8.53 -13.25
CA THR A 156 -26.26 -7.08 -13.10
C THR A 156 -25.07 -6.35 -13.69
N SER A 157 -25.27 -5.06 -13.95
CA SER A 157 -24.20 -4.15 -14.35
C SER A 157 -23.47 -3.58 -13.14
N LEU A 158 -22.15 -3.52 -13.23
CA LEU A 158 -21.23 -2.89 -12.29
C LEU A 158 -20.96 -1.42 -12.62
N ILE A 159 -21.60 -0.85 -13.65
CA ILE A 159 -21.39 0.55 -14.06
C ILE A 159 -21.80 1.52 -12.94
N LEU A 160 -22.90 1.21 -12.23
CA LEU A 160 -23.40 2.01 -11.12
C LEU A 160 -22.85 1.56 -9.76
N ASP A 161 -22.02 0.51 -9.75
CA ASP A 161 -21.33 0.05 -8.56
C ASP A 161 -20.00 0.79 -8.39
N SER A 162 -19.46 0.82 -7.17
CA SER A 162 -18.12 1.33 -6.89
C SER A 162 -17.07 0.34 -7.38
N TYR A 163 -16.96 0.21 -8.71
CA TYR A 163 -16.12 -0.75 -9.41
C TYR A 163 -14.88 -0.08 -10.02
N PRO A 164 -13.71 -0.16 -9.35
CA PRO A 164 -12.49 0.51 -9.81
C PRO A 164 -11.79 -0.32 -10.90
N LEU A 165 -12.33 -0.31 -12.12
CA LEU A 165 -11.80 -1.10 -13.25
C LEU A 165 -10.31 -0.82 -13.50
N LEU A 166 -9.87 0.44 -13.41
CA LEU A 166 -8.47 0.80 -13.62
C LEU A 166 -7.54 0.14 -12.58
N ALA A 167 -7.93 0.14 -11.30
CA ALA A 167 -7.19 -0.58 -10.26
C ALA A 167 -7.20 -2.09 -10.52
N GLY A 168 -8.32 -2.62 -11.00
CA GLY A 168 -8.46 -3.99 -11.49
C GLY A 168 -7.42 -4.33 -12.55
N ILE A 169 -7.31 -3.52 -13.62
CA ILE A 169 -6.34 -3.69 -14.70
C ILE A 169 -4.90 -3.63 -14.17
N ILE A 170 -4.57 -2.61 -13.38
CA ILE A 170 -3.23 -2.41 -12.82
C ILE A 170 -2.84 -3.59 -11.93
N SER A 171 -3.80 -4.22 -11.24
CA SER A 171 -3.55 -5.36 -10.35
C SER A 171 -3.36 -6.71 -11.06
N ILE A 172 -3.70 -6.85 -12.35
CA ILE A 172 -3.63 -8.14 -13.08
C ILE A 172 -2.25 -8.83 -12.99
N PRO A 173 -1.11 -8.12 -13.19
CA PRO A 173 0.21 -8.73 -13.07
C PRO A 173 0.49 -9.24 -11.65
N ALA A 174 0.19 -8.44 -10.62
CA ALA A 174 0.35 -8.83 -9.23
C ALA A 174 -0.54 -10.03 -8.86
N GLN A 175 -1.80 -10.03 -9.32
CA GLN A 175 -2.73 -11.13 -9.10
C GLN A 175 -2.26 -12.43 -9.76
N SER A 176 -1.56 -12.34 -10.90
CA SER A 176 -1.08 -13.51 -11.63
C SER A 176 0.23 -14.07 -11.08
N LEU A 177 1.06 -13.24 -10.44
CA LEU A 177 2.36 -13.66 -9.89
C LEU A 177 2.28 -14.08 -8.42
N SER A 178 1.45 -13.40 -7.61
CA SER A 178 1.45 -13.54 -6.15
C SER A 178 0.07 -13.86 -5.57
N GLY A 179 -0.98 -13.90 -6.39
CA GLY A 179 -2.34 -14.16 -5.95
C GLY A 179 -3.09 -12.90 -5.50
N LEU A 180 -4.35 -13.09 -5.08
CA LEU A 180 -5.29 -11.98 -4.86
C LEU A 180 -4.99 -11.16 -3.61
N ILE A 181 -4.58 -11.79 -2.50
CA ILE A 181 -4.30 -11.11 -1.23
C ILE A 181 -3.09 -10.16 -1.38
N PRO A 182 -1.91 -10.60 -1.86
CA PRO A 182 -0.79 -9.68 -2.11
C PRO A 182 -1.11 -8.59 -3.13
N ALA A 183 -1.90 -8.90 -4.16
CA ALA A 183 -2.29 -7.91 -5.15
C ALA A 183 -3.15 -6.81 -4.54
N TYR A 184 -4.15 -7.17 -3.74
CA TYR A 184 -4.98 -6.19 -3.02
C TYR A 184 -4.15 -5.33 -2.07
N ASN A 185 -3.31 -5.94 -1.24
CA ASN A 185 -2.44 -5.22 -0.31
C ASN A 185 -1.49 -4.25 -1.04
N THR A 186 -1.00 -4.66 -2.22
CA THR A 186 -0.19 -3.80 -3.08
C THR A 186 -1.00 -2.62 -3.59
N MET A 187 -2.21 -2.86 -4.13
CA MET A 187 -3.06 -1.79 -4.67
C MET A 187 -3.46 -0.79 -3.58
N MET A 188 -3.76 -1.27 -2.38
CA MET A 188 -4.08 -0.41 -1.24
C MET A 188 -2.90 0.49 -0.85
N LEU A 189 -1.68 -0.08 -0.74
CA LEU A 189 -0.48 0.72 -0.47
C LEU A 189 -0.17 1.72 -1.57
N LEU A 190 -0.33 1.31 -2.83
CA LEU A 190 -0.15 2.21 -3.97
C LEU A 190 -1.16 3.34 -3.96
N ALA A 191 -2.42 3.10 -3.57
CA ALA A 191 -3.43 4.14 -3.44
C ALA A 191 -2.98 5.22 -2.45
N LEU A 192 -2.51 4.83 -1.26
CA LEU A 192 -1.98 5.79 -0.27
C LEU A 192 -0.77 6.56 -0.80
N ILE A 193 0.21 5.86 -1.37
CA ILE A 193 1.46 6.46 -1.85
C ILE A 193 1.20 7.40 -3.04
N TRP A 194 0.37 6.98 -4.01
CA TRP A 194 0.10 7.75 -5.21
C TRP A 194 -0.81 8.95 -4.94
N SER A 195 -1.76 8.83 -4.01
CA SER A 195 -2.55 9.97 -3.52
C SER A 195 -1.66 11.03 -2.86
N ALA A 196 -0.77 10.62 -1.95
CA ALA A 196 0.20 11.51 -1.30
C ALA A 196 1.12 12.18 -2.33
N PHE A 197 1.63 11.41 -3.28
CA PHE A 197 2.51 11.90 -4.34
C PHE A 197 1.80 12.87 -5.30
N GLY A 198 0.55 12.60 -5.66
CA GLY A 198 -0.27 13.48 -6.47
C GLY A 198 -0.48 14.84 -5.81
N ALA A 199 -0.83 14.84 -4.51
CA ALA A 199 -0.95 16.06 -3.72
C ALA A 199 0.38 16.83 -3.63
N TYR A 200 1.51 16.13 -3.39
CA TYR A 200 2.84 16.74 -3.43
C TYR A 200 3.12 17.46 -4.75
N LYS A 201 2.92 16.81 -5.91
CA LYS A 201 3.20 17.44 -7.20
C LYS A 201 2.25 18.60 -7.50
N LEU A 202 0.99 18.51 -7.07
CA LEU A 202 0.03 19.59 -7.21
C LEU A 202 0.46 20.81 -6.39
N THR A 203 0.84 20.62 -5.12
CA THR A 203 1.29 21.71 -4.26
C THR A 203 2.63 22.29 -4.72
N GLU A 204 3.58 21.46 -5.18
CA GLU A 204 4.83 21.95 -5.77
C GLU A 204 4.55 22.79 -7.02
N TYR A 205 3.59 22.38 -7.85
CA TYR A 205 3.18 23.15 -9.03
C TYR A 205 2.62 24.53 -8.66
N LEU A 206 1.82 24.64 -7.60
CA LEU A 206 1.18 25.89 -7.18
C LEU A 206 2.11 26.82 -6.39
N THR A 207 2.85 26.28 -5.41
CA THR A 207 3.64 27.08 -4.45
C THR A 207 5.08 27.28 -4.89
N LYS A 208 5.59 26.41 -5.78
CA LYS A 208 7.02 26.27 -6.11
C LYS A 208 7.91 25.99 -4.90
N ASP A 209 7.34 25.68 -3.74
CA ASP A 209 8.04 25.29 -2.53
C ASP A 209 7.84 23.80 -2.24
N ARG A 210 8.95 23.08 -2.19
CA ARG A 210 8.98 21.63 -2.04
C ARG A 210 8.75 21.17 -0.62
N ASN A 211 9.20 21.94 0.37
CA ASN A 211 9.03 21.55 1.77
C ASN A 211 7.55 21.61 2.14
N THR A 212 6.88 22.70 1.74
CA THR A 212 5.42 22.84 1.86
C THR A 212 4.70 21.74 1.09
N ALA A 213 5.15 21.41 -0.12
CA ALA A 213 4.55 20.33 -0.91
C ALA A 213 4.62 18.96 -0.23
N ILE A 214 5.74 18.62 0.43
CA ILE A 214 5.86 17.35 1.16
C ILE A 214 4.85 17.31 2.31
N ILE A 215 4.75 18.39 3.09
CA ILE A 215 3.82 18.48 4.21
C ILE A 215 2.37 18.34 3.74
N CYS A 216 2.00 19.02 2.64
CA CYS A 216 0.66 18.89 2.06
C CYS A 216 0.39 17.48 1.53
N GLY A 217 1.37 16.84 0.89
CA GLY A 217 1.26 15.45 0.45
C GLY A 217 1.02 14.49 1.61
N LEU A 218 1.73 14.68 2.73
CA LEU A 218 1.52 13.92 3.96
C LEU A 218 0.12 14.14 4.55
N ALA A 219 -0.27 15.41 4.67
CA ALA A 219 -1.58 15.77 5.24
C ALA A 219 -2.74 15.19 4.40
N PHE A 220 -2.61 15.17 3.08
CA PHE A 220 -3.64 14.63 2.20
C PHE A 220 -3.65 13.10 2.17
N GLY A 221 -2.51 12.47 1.89
CA GLY A 221 -2.45 11.02 1.68
C GLY A 221 -2.56 10.18 2.95
N PHE A 222 -2.42 10.79 4.13
CA PHE A 222 -2.48 10.10 5.42
C PHE A 222 -3.50 10.70 6.39
N SER A 223 -4.44 11.50 5.88
CA SER A 223 -5.58 11.98 6.67
C SER A 223 -6.45 10.79 7.10
N PRO A 224 -7.01 10.78 8.33
CA PRO A 224 -7.93 9.73 8.79
C PRO A 224 -9.23 9.62 7.97
N TYR A 225 -9.53 10.61 7.14
CA TYR A 225 -10.69 10.62 6.24
C TYR A 225 -10.38 10.06 4.85
N HIS A 226 -9.18 9.49 4.65
CA HIS A 226 -8.80 8.96 3.35
C HIS A 226 -9.40 7.57 3.08
#